data_AF-A0A947II04-F1
#
_entry.id   AF-A0A947II04-F1
#
_cell.length_a   1.000
_cell.length_b   1.000
_cell.length_c   1.000
_cell.angle_alpha   90.00
_cell.angle_beta   90.00
_cell.angle_gamma   90.00
#
_symmetry.space_group_name_H-M   'P 1'
#
loop_
_entity.id
_entity.type
_entity.pdbx_description
1 polymer ?
#
loop_
_entity_poly.entity_id
_entity_poly.type
_entity_poly.pdbx_seq_one_letter_code
_entity_poly.pdbx_strand_id
1 'polypeptide(L)'
;MVNNTLCYLLARGPISTMGFSAQTGTGSIYLNGPGGQSGDGFPMPRAGYVTGLHVWDGTKYSWDAGAVAFEAGDRLSVYCQSTGSNFIARVRKNGGSIGLETPEIPYNSSVLATVEFILLRD
;
A
#
# COMPACT_ATOMS: atom_id res chain seq x y z
N MET A 1 5.68 5.02 -20.44
CA MET A 1 5.17 6.41 -20.56
C MET A 1 5.32 7.03 -19.18
N VAL A 2 6.06 8.13 -19.02
CA VAL A 2 6.29 8.75 -17.71
C VAL A 2 5.08 9.62 -17.35
N ASN A 3 4.53 9.44 -16.13
CA ASN A 3 3.39 10.24 -15.65
C ASN A 3 3.88 11.62 -15.22
N ASN A 4 3.70 12.62 -16.09
CA ASN A 4 4.17 14.00 -15.86
C ASN A 4 3.58 14.63 -14.59
N THR A 5 2.35 14.27 -14.22
CA THR A 5 1.70 14.74 -12.98
C THR A 5 2.40 14.16 -11.75
N LEU A 6 2.75 12.87 -11.78
CA LEU A 6 3.52 12.22 -10.73
C LEU A 6 4.91 12.87 -10.57
N CYS A 7 5.61 13.13 -11.68
CA CYS A 7 6.91 13.83 -11.64
C CYS A 7 6.81 15.23 -11.02
N TYR A 8 5.77 15.99 -11.35
CA TYR A 8 5.54 17.31 -10.76
C TYR A 8 5.26 17.24 -9.25
N LEU A 9 4.47 16.26 -8.80
CA LEU A 9 4.15 16.07 -7.38
C LEU A 9 5.39 15.65 -6.58
N LEU A 10 6.18 14.69 -7.07
CA LEU A 10 7.43 14.25 -6.45
C LEU A 10 8.45 15.39 -6.31
N ALA A 11 8.45 16.35 -7.25
CA ALA A 11 9.35 17.50 -7.20
C ALA A 11 8.95 18.57 -6.17
N ARG A 12 7.72 18.56 -5.63
CA ARG A 12 7.18 19.63 -4.78
C ARG A 12 6.69 19.20 -3.39
N GLY A 13 6.32 17.94 -3.20
CA GLY A 13 5.78 17.42 -1.93
C GLY A 13 6.78 16.56 -1.15
N PRO A 14 6.84 16.67 0.20
CA PRO A 14 7.56 15.68 0.99
C PRO A 14 6.87 14.31 0.83
N ILE A 15 7.62 13.32 0.36
CA ILE A 15 7.15 11.94 0.25
C ILE A 15 7.04 11.37 1.66
N SER A 16 5.87 10.82 1.99
CA SER A 16 5.59 10.15 3.25
C SER A 16 5.37 8.67 3.01
N THR A 17 5.72 7.86 4.01
CA THR A 17 5.58 6.40 3.94
C THR A 17 4.81 5.87 5.14
N MET A 18 4.06 4.80 4.92
CA MET A 18 3.33 4.09 5.95
C MET A 18 3.62 2.59 5.85
N GLY A 19 4.18 2.03 6.92
CA GLY A 19 4.58 0.63 6.99
C GLY A 19 3.47 -0.28 7.49
N PHE A 20 3.36 -1.45 6.86
CA PHE A 20 2.42 -2.52 7.17
C PHE A 20 3.18 -3.85 7.25
N SER A 21 2.79 -4.74 8.15
CA SER A 21 3.43 -6.06 8.25
C SER A 21 2.50 -7.13 8.79
N ALA A 22 2.70 -8.35 8.30
CA ALA A 22 2.12 -9.56 8.88
C ALA A 22 2.84 -10.79 8.31
N GLN A 23 2.57 -11.96 8.89
CA GLN A 23 2.92 -13.23 8.29
C GLN A 23 1.75 -13.74 7.46
N THR A 24 1.99 -14.08 6.19
CA THR A 24 0.97 -14.70 5.35
C THR A 24 0.72 -16.15 5.81
N GLY A 25 -0.55 -16.54 5.88
CA GLY A 25 -0.98 -17.91 6.22
C GLY A 25 -1.61 -18.58 5.02
N THR A 26 -2.66 -19.37 5.20
CA THR A 26 -3.38 -20.05 4.10
C THR A 26 -4.51 -19.20 3.50
N GLY A 27 -5.04 -18.24 4.27
CA GLY A 27 -6.13 -17.35 3.87
C GLY A 27 -5.67 -15.92 3.57
N SER A 28 -6.54 -15.16 2.90
CA SER A 28 -6.31 -13.72 2.69
C SER A 28 -6.30 -12.97 4.03
N ILE A 29 -5.44 -11.96 4.16
CA ILE A 29 -5.25 -11.21 5.41
C ILE A 29 -5.05 -9.72 5.16
N TYR A 30 -5.46 -8.91 6.12
CA TYR A 30 -5.00 -7.53 6.24
C TYR A 30 -3.63 -7.51 6.92
N LEU A 31 -2.71 -6.72 6.37
CA LEU A 31 -1.45 -6.44 7.05
C LEU A 31 -1.70 -5.45 8.19
N ASN A 32 -0.97 -5.61 9.29
CA ASN A 32 -1.06 -4.69 10.42
C ASN A 32 -0.28 -3.42 10.09
N GLY A 33 -0.92 -2.26 10.06
CA GLY A 33 -0.18 -1.01 9.88
C GLY A 33 0.27 -0.37 11.19
N PRO A 34 0.61 0.94 11.19
CA PRO A 34 1.16 1.62 12.37
C PRO A 34 0.33 1.42 13.65
N GLY A 35 0.99 1.15 14.78
CA GLY A 35 0.27 0.92 16.04
C GLY A 35 -0.53 -0.39 16.10
N GLY A 36 -0.28 -1.34 15.20
CA GLY A 36 -0.84 -2.69 15.25
C GLY A 36 -2.30 -2.81 14.79
N GLN A 37 -2.85 -1.77 14.16
CA GLN A 37 -4.21 -1.83 13.64
C GLN A 37 -4.26 -2.76 12.42
N SER A 38 -5.07 -3.80 12.53
CA SER A 38 -5.45 -4.69 11.42
C SER A 38 -6.83 -4.30 10.90
N GLY A 39 -7.10 -4.54 9.62
CA GLY A 39 -8.41 -4.29 9.00
C GLY A 39 -8.48 -2.98 8.23
N ASP A 40 -9.47 -2.15 8.56
CA ASP A 40 -10.07 -1.13 7.66
C ASP A 40 -9.23 0.14 7.42
N GLY A 41 -7.90 0.01 7.53
CA GLY A 41 -6.93 1.04 7.12
C GLY A 41 -6.75 2.22 8.05
N PHE A 42 -5.70 2.98 7.78
CA PHE A 42 -5.31 4.17 8.52
C PHE A 42 -6.06 5.38 7.97
N PRO A 43 -6.82 6.11 8.81
CA PRO A 43 -7.50 7.32 8.38
C PRO A 43 -6.47 8.39 7.99
N MET A 44 -6.62 8.93 6.80
CA MET A 44 -5.70 9.93 6.28
C MET A 44 -6.07 11.31 6.84
N PRO A 45 -5.09 12.07 7.36
CA PRO A 45 -5.36 13.34 8.00
C PRO A 45 -5.75 14.45 6.99
N ARG A 46 -5.36 14.29 5.72
CA ARG A 46 -5.51 15.27 4.64
C ARG A 46 -5.67 14.57 3.30
N ALA A 47 -6.17 15.28 2.29
CA ALA A 47 -6.18 14.79 0.92
C ALA A 47 -4.76 14.62 0.35
N GLY A 48 -4.61 13.72 -0.61
CA GLY A 48 -3.31 13.33 -1.13
C GLY A 48 -3.36 12.33 -2.28
N TYR A 49 -2.19 11.82 -2.62
CA TYR A 49 -2.03 10.79 -3.65
C TYR A 49 -1.16 9.66 -3.12
N VAL A 50 -1.61 8.42 -3.27
CA VAL A 50 -0.75 7.25 -3.14
C VAL A 50 0.11 7.17 -4.39
N THR A 51 1.42 7.12 -4.21
CA THR A 51 2.42 7.14 -5.27
C THR A 51 3.04 5.77 -5.52
N GLY A 52 3.04 4.88 -4.52
CA GLY A 52 3.59 3.54 -4.68
C GLY A 52 3.26 2.55 -3.57
N LEU A 53 3.47 1.28 -3.89
CA LEU A 53 3.45 0.16 -2.97
C LEU A 53 4.78 -0.58 -3.09
N HIS A 54 5.50 -0.69 -1.97
CA HIS A 54 6.77 -1.40 -1.87
C HIS A 54 6.57 -2.61 -0.97
N VAL A 55 7.01 -3.80 -1.37
CA VAL A 55 6.82 -5.03 -0.61
C VAL A 55 8.09 -5.84 -0.54
N TRP A 56 8.44 -6.27 0.67
CA TRP A 56 9.46 -7.25 0.97
C TRP A 56 8.82 -8.49 1.60
N ASP A 57 9.04 -9.67 1.04
CA ASP A 57 8.44 -10.92 1.53
C ASP A 57 9.38 -11.79 2.39
N GLY A 58 10.57 -11.25 2.72
CA GLY A 58 11.64 -12.00 3.39
C GLY A 58 12.73 -12.49 2.44
N THR A 59 12.45 -12.57 1.13
CA THR A 59 13.39 -13.07 0.12
C THR A 59 13.52 -12.14 -1.09
N LYS A 60 12.43 -11.50 -1.52
CA LYS A 60 12.37 -10.65 -2.70
C LYS A 60 11.73 -9.30 -2.35
N TYR A 61 12.27 -8.28 -3.00
CA TYR A 61 11.69 -6.95 -3.04
C TYR A 61 10.91 -6.78 -4.34
N SER A 62 9.67 -6.33 -4.21
CA SER A 62 8.75 -6.04 -5.31
C SER A 62 8.14 -4.66 -5.10
N TRP A 63 7.82 -3.95 -6.17
CA TRP A 63 7.20 -2.64 -6.05
C TRP A 63 6.27 -2.38 -7.23
N ASP A 64 5.29 -1.53 -6.99
CA ASP A 64 4.38 -0.98 -8.00
C ASP A 64 4.21 0.52 -7.75
N ALA A 65 4.03 1.29 -8.81
CA ALA A 65 3.92 2.74 -8.75
C ALA A 65 2.70 3.22 -9.52
N GLY A 66 2.10 4.28 -9.02
CA GLY A 66 0.82 4.78 -9.49
C GLY A 66 0.55 6.16 -8.95
N ALA A 67 -0.62 6.70 -9.27
CA ALA A 67 -1.06 7.98 -8.73
C ALA A 67 -2.55 7.86 -8.44
N VAL A 68 -2.88 7.47 -7.20
CA VAL A 68 -4.28 7.29 -6.78
C VAL A 68 -4.63 8.34 -5.75
N ALA A 69 -5.62 9.19 -6.07
CA ALA A 69 -6.10 10.21 -5.16
C ALA A 69 -6.87 9.62 -3.97
N PHE A 70 -6.71 10.26 -2.81
CA PHE A 70 -7.51 10.05 -1.61
C PHE A 70 -7.86 11.40 -0.97
N GLU A 71 -8.99 11.41 -0.28
CA GLU A 71 -9.46 12.59 0.46
C GLU A 71 -9.10 12.50 1.94
N ALA A 72 -9.26 13.61 2.66
CA ALA A 72 -9.16 13.60 4.11
C ALA A 72 -10.25 12.66 4.70
N GLY A 73 -9.86 11.81 5.65
CA GLY A 73 -10.74 10.81 6.26
C GLY A 73 -10.85 9.49 5.51
N ASP A 74 -10.39 9.41 4.25
CA ASP A 74 -10.25 8.12 3.56
C ASP A 74 -9.27 7.22 4.34
N ARG A 75 -9.54 5.91 4.36
CA ARG A 75 -8.72 4.94 5.07
C ARG A 75 -7.88 4.11 4.11
N LEU A 76 -6.57 4.06 4.34
CA LEU A 76 -5.63 3.26 3.54
C LEU A 76 -5.19 2.00 4.28
N SER A 77 -5.36 0.84 3.65
CA SER A 77 -4.89 -0.46 4.16
C SER A 77 -4.09 -1.22 3.12
N VAL A 78 -3.35 -2.24 3.55
CA VAL A 78 -2.76 -3.24 2.66
C VAL A 78 -3.39 -4.59 2.93
N TYR A 79 -3.87 -5.23 1.86
CA TYR A 79 -4.52 -6.53 1.91
C TYR A 79 -3.75 -7.53 1.06
N CYS A 80 -3.29 -8.61 1.68
CA CYS A 80 -2.72 -9.74 0.99
C CYS A 80 -3.84 -10.71 0.62
N GLN A 81 -4.19 -10.74 -0.66
CA GLN A 81 -5.21 -11.62 -1.20
C GLN A 81 -4.60 -12.94 -1.66
N SER A 82 -5.06 -14.06 -1.11
CA SER A 82 -4.66 -15.40 -1.55
C SER A 82 -5.24 -15.69 -2.94
N THR A 83 -4.41 -16.21 -3.84
CA THR A 83 -4.78 -16.62 -5.20
C THR A 83 -4.93 -18.14 -5.33
N GLY A 84 -4.59 -18.89 -4.28
CA GLY A 84 -4.52 -20.35 -4.26
C GLY A 84 -3.11 -20.91 -4.47
N SER A 85 -2.19 -20.14 -5.07
CA SER A 85 -0.78 -20.52 -5.25
C SER A 85 0.22 -19.52 -4.66
N ASN A 86 -0.21 -18.28 -4.45
CA ASN A 86 0.55 -17.21 -3.83
C ASN A 86 -0.40 -16.14 -3.26
N PHE A 87 0.15 -15.00 -2.88
CA PHE A 87 -0.58 -13.80 -2.52
C PHE A 87 -0.30 -12.65 -3.48
N ILE A 88 -1.28 -11.77 -3.60
CA ILE A 88 -1.13 -10.44 -4.18
C ILE A 88 -1.36 -9.43 -3.06
N ALA A 89 -0.36 -8.60 -2.74
CA ALA A 89 -0.56 -7.46 -1.85
C ALA A 89 -1.18 -6.31 -2.64
N ARG A 90 -2.26 -5.76 -2.11
CA ARG A 90 -3.02 -4.68 -2.73
C ARG A 90 -3.18 -3.54 -1.75
N VAL A 91 -2.95 -2.31 -2.21
CA VAL A 91 -3.41 -1.16 -1.44
C VAL A 91 -4.94 -1.09 -1.56
N ARG A 92 -5.62 -0.81 -0.46
CA ARG A 92 -7.06 -0.60 -0.40
C ARG A 92 -7.36 0.79 0.15
N LYS A 93 -8.38 1.41 -0.43
CA LYS A 93 -8.98 2.66 0.04
C LYS A 93 -10.42 2.37 0.46
N ASN A 94 -10.75 2.62 1.73
CA ASN A 94 -12.08 2.34 2.31
C ASN A 94 -12.56 0.91 2.01
N GLY A 95 -11.66 -0.08 2.15
CA GLY A 95 -11.94 -1.50 1.88
C GLY A 95 -11.93 -1.92 0.40
N GLY A 96 -11.95 -0.99 -0.56
CA GLY A 96 -11.85 -1.28 -1.99
C GLY A 96 -10.39 -1.29 -2.49
N SER A 97 -10.00 -2.28 -3.30
CA SER A 97 -8.66 -2.30 -3.91
C SER A 97 -8.47 -1.12 -4.86
N ILE A 98 -7.37 -0.40 -4.67
CA ILE A 98 -6.90 0.60 -5.62
C ILE A 98 -5.78 -0.01 -6.46
N GLY A 99 -5.59 0.46 -7.70
CA GLY A 99 -4.75 -0.18 -8.73
C GLY A 99 -3.24 -0.16 -8.49
N LEU A 100 -2.81 -0.42 -7.25
CA LEU A 100 -1.44 -0.63 -6.81
C LEU A 100 -1.35 -2.02 -6.20
N GLU A 101 -0.66 -2.92 -6.88
CA GLU A 101 -0.54 -4.31 -6.45
C GLU A 101 0.82 -4.93 -6.73
N THR A 102 1.24 -5.82 -5.83
CA THR A 102 2.48 -6.59 -5.96
C THR A 102 2.14 -8.06 -5.86
N PRO A 103 2.27 -8.82 -6.98
CA PRO A 103 1.94 -10.24 -7.00
C PRO A 103 3.10 -11.10 -6.47
N GLU A 104 2.87 -12.42 -6.48
CA GLU A 104 3.89 -13.45 -6.23
C GLU A 104 4.45 -13.50 -4.81
N ILE A 105 3.70 -13.04 -3.83
CA ILE A 105 4.11 -13.15 -2.41
C ILE A 105 3.92 -14.61 -1.96
N PRO A 106 4.95 -15.32 -1.48
CA PRO A 106 4.83 -16.72 -1.09
C PRO A 106 3.92 -16.95 0.12
N TYR A 107 3.39 -18.16 0.26
CA TYR A 107 2.77 -18.63 1.50
C TYR A 107 3.79 -18.64 2.66
N ASN A 108 3.32 -18.42 3.89
CA ASN A 108 4.15 -18.48 5.10
C ASN A 108 5.34 -17.51 5.08
N SER A 109 5.20 -16.39 4.37
CA SER A 109 6.21 -15.34 4.28
C SER A 109 5.98 -14.23 5.32
N SER A 110 7.06 -13.66 5.85
CA SER A 110 7.01 -12.45 6.66
C SER A 110 6.99 -11.23 5.74
N VAL A 111 5.81 -10.68 5.53
CA VAL A 111 5.60 -9.58 4.59
C VAL A 111 5.73 -8.24 5.31
N LEU A 112 6.56 -7.37 4.75
CA LEU A 112 6.65 -5.95 5.06
C LEU A 112 6.23 -5.18 3.81
N ALA A 113 5.13 -4.44 3.90
CA ALA A 113 4.67 -3.56 2.84
C ALA A 113 4.79 -2.09 3.29
N THR A 114 5.17 -1.20 2.38
CA THR A 114 5.19 0.24 2.61
C THR A 114 4.38 0.92 1.53
N VAL A 115 3.37 1.69 1.95
CA VAL A 115 2.60 2.55 1.06
C VAL A 115 3.28 3.92 1.03
N GLU A 116 3.66 4.35 -0.15
CA GLU A 116 4.22 5.67 -0.41
C GLU A 116 3.10 6.62 -0.82
N PHE A 117 3.07 7.81 -0.23
CA PHE A 117 2.06 8.82 -0.54
C PHE A 117 2.56 10.25 -0.33
N ILE A 118 1.87 11.18 -0.96
CA ILE A 118 2.08 12.63 -0.80
C ILE A 118 0.80 13.24 -0.24
N LEU A 119 0.93 14.04 0.82
CA LEU A 119 -0.16 14.86 1.34
C LEU A 119 -0.14 16.22 0.64
N LEU A 120 -1.30 16.68 0.21
CA LEU A 120 -1.45 18.00 -0.39
C LEU A 120 -1.37 19.07 0.70
N ARG A 121 -0.63 20.14 0.39
CA ARG A 121 -0.64 21.37 1.19
C ARG A 121 -1.92 22.14 0.86
N ASP A 122 -2.46 22.82 1.87
CA ASP A 122 -3.56 23.78 1.71
C ASP A 122 -3.05 25.04 1.00
#